data_AF-A0A2D4T723-F1
#
_entry.id   AF-A0A2D4T723-F1
#
_cell.length_a   1.000
_cell.length_b   1.000
_cell.length_c   1.000
_cell.angle_alpha   90.00
_cell.angle_beta   90.00
_cell.angle_gamma   90.00
#
_symmetry.space_group_name_H-M   'P 1'
#
loop_
_entity.id
_entity.type
_entity.pdbx_description
1 polymer ?
#
loop_
_entity_poly.entity_id
_entity_poly.type
_entity_poly.pdbx_seq_one_letter_code
_entity_poly.pdbx_strand_id
1 'polypeptide(L)'
;MDAFWLYLHILLLVFWVGTDVGVFIAAKWSERSALSIETRQTVLQLGMVLDRLPRSALTLIIPSGCQLAVTSGWLNLSDAMLGGMWLFSAIWLAILWRGFLSSDSKIQEQSAKINWLLNLVLALVVSAAGVYSLTLGDVPDWLALKILAVGAIFCAGVLLDLLFKPAVDLFMALAATPEDMALNTAYSRALSPVYIAVLAIYAFALIAAALGVFK
;
A
#
# COMPACT_ATOMS: atom_id res chain seq x y z
N MET A 1 20.78 9.94 16.57
CA MET A 1 19.35 10.07 16.21
C MET A 1 18.96 9.08 15.12
N ASP A 2 19.91 8.60 14.34
CA ASP A 2 19.72 7.69 13.20
C ASP A 2 19.10 6.34 13.60
N ALA A 3 19.50 5.78 14.75
CA ALA A 3 18.94 4.53 15.26
C ALA A 3 17.42 4.58 15.47
N PHE A 4 16.89 5.75 15.89
CA PHE A 4 15.45 5.93 16.06
C PHE A 4 14.74 5.91 14.70
N TRP A 5 15.24 6.65 13.71
CA TRP A 5 14.66 6.69 12.37
C TRP A 5 14.75 5.34 11.67
N LEU A 6 15.85 4.63 11.85
CA LEU A 6 16.03 3.26 11.37
C LEU A 6 14.99 2.34 12.00
N TYR A 7 14.86 2.37 13.33
CA TYR A 7 13.88 1.56 14.05
C TYR A 7 12.45 1.85 13.60
N LEU A 8 12.08 3.14 13.50
CA LEU A 8 10.76 3.55 13.01
C LEU A 8 10.50 3.04 11.59
N HIS A 9 11.47 3.21 10.67
CA HIS A 9 11.33 2.76 9.29
C HIS A 9 11.20 1.23 9.18
N ILE A 10 11.92 0.47 10.02
CA ILE A 10 11.77 -0.99 10.13
C ILE A 10 10.38 -1.35 10.65
N LEU A 11 9.88 -0.68 11.70
CA LEU A 11 8.53 -0.92 12.21
C LEU A 11 7.47 -0.69 11.15
N LEU A 12 7.61 0.36 10.35
CA LEU A 12 6.68 0.63 9.23
C LEU A 12 6.68 -0.54 8.23
N LEU A 13 7.85 -1.08 7.87
CA LEU A 13 7.92 -2.27 7.00
C LEU A 13 7.27 -3.50 7.65
N VAL A 14 7.50 -3.73 8.94
CA VAL A 14 6.94 -4.88 9.69
C VAL A 14 5.41 -4.80 9.73
N PHE A 15 4.86 -3.67 10.17
CA PHE A 15 3.41 -3.48 10.25
C PHE A 15 2.76 -3.39 8.88
N TRP A 16 3.50 -2.96 7.87
CA TRP A 16 3.02 -3.02 6.50
C TRP A 16 2.92 -4.46 6.01
N VAL A 17 4.04 -5.11 5.71
CA VAL A 17 4.04 -6.42 5.03
C VAL A 17 3.41 -7.49 5.91
N GLY A 18 3.68 -7.47 7.21
CA GLY A 18 3.14 -8.46 8.15
C GLY A 18 1.61 -8.42 8.24
N THR A 19 1.02 -7.23 8.27
CA THR A 19 -0.45 -7.09 8.32
C THR A 19 -1.08 -7.33 6.95
N ASP A 20 -0.41 -6.90 5.88
CA ASP A 20 -0.91 -7.06 4.51
C ASP A 20 -1.03 -8.54 4.09
N VAL A 21 -0.13 -9.40 4.57
CA VAL A 21 -0.27 -10.86 4.42
C VAL A 21 -1.60 -11.36 5.01
N GLY A 22 -2.05 -10.78 6.13
CA GLY A 22 -3.37 -11.08 6.70
C GLY A 22 -4.52 -10.66 5.79
N VAL A 23 -4.42 -9.49 5.14
CA VAL A 23 -5.39 -9.01 4.13
C VAL A 23 -5.43 -9.96 2.93
N PHE A 24 -4.27 -10.36 2.43
CA PHE A 24 -4.15 -11.31 1.32
C PHE A 24 -4.78 -12.67 1.66
N ILE A 25 -4.51 -13.21 2.86
CA ILE A 25 -5.11 -14.46 3.32
C ILE A 25 -6.62 -14.32 3.46
N ALA A 26 -7.12 -13.18 3.96
CA ALA A 26 -8.55 -12.93 4.06
C ALA A 26 -9.23 -12.96 2.68
N ALA A 27 -8.64 -12.29 1.68
CA ALA A 27 -9.12 -12.34 0.30
C ALA A 27 -9.05 -13.76 -0.31
N LYS A 28 -8.08 -14.59 0.06
CA LYS A 28 -8.02 -16.00 -0.37
C LYS A 28 -9.08 -16.87 0.27
N TRP A 29 -9.40 -16.62 1.54
CA TRP A 29 -10.47 -17.34 2.22
C TRP A 29 -11.84 -16.95 1.69
N SER A 30 -12.03 -15.69 1.31
CA SER A 30 -13.28 -15.23 0.70
C SER A 30 -13.55 -15.83 -0.67
N GLU A 31 -12.60 -16.49 -1.34
CA GLU A 31 -12.84 -17.23 -2.60
C GLU A 31 -13.47 -18.61 -2.40
N ARG A 32 -13.39 -19.16 -1.19
CA ARG A 32 -13.74 -20.56 -0.94
C ARG A 32 -15.25 -20.75 -1.00
N SER A 33 -15.72 -21.41 -2.05
CA SER A 33 -17.14 -21.76 -2.26
C SER A 33 -17.71 -22.67 -1.18
N ALA A 34 -16.85 -23.43 -0.50
CA ALA A 34 -17.24 -24.30 0.62
C ALA A 34 -17.65 -23.52 1.88
N LEU A 35 -17.31 -22.23 1.96
CA LEU A 35 -17.71 -21.37 3.07
C LEU A 35 -19.04 -20.69 2.75
N SER A 36 -19.85 -20.48 3.80
CA SER A 36 -21.05 -19.67 3.70
C SER A 36 -20.72 -18.24 3.25
N ILE A 37 -21.67 -17.57 2.60
CA ILE A 37 -21.48 -16.18 2.16
C ILE A 37 -21.25 -15.24 3.34
N GLU A 38 -21.90 -15.50 4.49
CA GLU A 38 -21.71 -14.78 5.74
C GLU A 38 -20.28 -14.91 6.25
N THR A 39 -19.73 -16.13 6.29
CA THR A 39 -18.33 -16.36 6.70
C THR A 39 -17.36 -15.63 5.77
N ARG A 40 -17.61 -15.64 4.46
CA ARG A 40 -16.79 -14.93 3.48
C ARG A 40 -16.83 -13.42 3.70
N GLN A 41 -18.01 -12.87 4.01
CA GLN A 41 -18.18 -11.45 4.37
C GLN A 41 -17.43 -11.09 5.64
N THR A 42 -17.54 -11.89 6.71
CA THR A 42 -16.82 -11.66 7.97
C THR A 42 -15.31 -11.63 7.76
N VAL A 43 -14.78 -12.56 6.97
CA VAL A 43 -13.34 -12.61 6.67
C VAL A 43 -12.90 -11.38 5.86
N LEU A 44 -13.68 -10.94 4.88
CA LEU A 44 -13.39 -9.71 4.14
C LEU A 44 -13.43 -8.46 5.04
N GLN A 45 -14.40 -8.36 5.96
CA GLN A 45 -14.45 -7.27 6.94
C GLN A 45 -13.22 -7.27 7.84
N LEU A 46 -12.76 -8.44 8.30
CA LEU A 46 -11.49 -8.55 9.03
C LEU A 46 -10.31 -8.07 8.17
N GLY A 47 -10.26 -8.47 6.89
CA GLY A 47 -9.28 -7.96 5.93
C GLY A 47 -9.28 -6.43 5.85
N MET A 48 -10.46 -5.80 5.78
CA MET A 48 -10.58 -4.34 5.77
C MET A 48 -10.11 -3.66 7.07
N VAL A 49 -10.23 -4.33 8.22
CA VAL A 49 -9.67 -3.83 9.49
C VAL A 49 -8.15 -3.92 9.48
N LEU A 50 -7.60 -5.04 9.01
CA LEU A 50 -6.16 -5.26 8.88
C LEU A 50 -5.53 -4.25 7.90
N ASP A 51 -6.18 -3.96 6.78
CA ASP A 51 -5.73 -3.06 5.71
C ASP A 51 -5.48 -1.59 6.17
N ARG A 52 -5.95 -1.23 7.36
CA ARG A 52 -5.69 0.10 7.95
C ARG A 52 -4.21 0.33 8.25
N LEU A 53 -3.51 -0.69 8.75
CA LEU A 53 -2.09 -0.61 9.09
C LEU A 53 -1.16 -0.50 7.87
N PRO A 54 -1.26 -1.35 6.84
CA PRO A 54 -0.41 -1.22 5.66
C PRO A 54 -0.62 0.11 4.93
N ARG A 55 -1.87 0.59 4.82
CA ARG A 55 -2.14 1.94 4.27
C ARG A 55 -1.52 3.05 5.10
N SER A 56 -1.62 2.97 6.44
CA SER A 56 -0.98 3.95 7.32
C SER A 56 0.56 3.91 7.19
N ALA A 57 1.14 2.72 7.14
CA ALA A 57 2.58 2.54 6.99
C ALA A 57 3.09 3.10 5.66
N LEU A 58 2.35 2.87 4.57
CA LEU A 58 2.65 3.41 3.24
C LEU A 58 2.71 4.94 3.24
N THR A 59 1.81 5.64 3.96
CA THR A 59 1.87 7.11 4.05
C THR A 59 3.11 7.62 4.77
N LEU A 60 3.69 6.81 5.67
CA LEU A 60 4.82 7.21 6.52
C LEU A 60 6.16 6.69 5.99
N ILE A 61 6.18 5.80 4.99
CA ILE A 61 7.41 5.15 4.53
C ILE A 61 8.37 6.13 3.84
N ILE A 62 7.84 7.10 3.10
CA ILE A 62 8.63 8.14 2.42
C ILE A 62 9.25 9.12 3.42
N PRO A 63 8.47 9.83 4.28
CA PRO A 63 9.08 10.79 5.20
C PRO A 63 10.07 10.12 6.16
N SER A 64 9.76 8.92 6.67
CA SER A 64 10.71 8.18 7.52
C SER A 64 11.98 7.75 6.76
N GLY A 65 11.85 7.29 5.52
CA GLY A 65 12.97 6.89 4.68
C GLY A 65 13.86 8.07 4.29
N CYS A 66 13.28 9.19 3.89
CA CYS A 66 14.02 10.42 3.59
C CYS A 66 14.69 10.99 4.83
N GLN A 67 14.00 11.02 5.98
CA GLN A 67 14.59 11.45 7.25
C GLN A 67 15.78 10.57 7.65
N LEU A 68 15.66 9.24 7.51
CA LEU A 68 16.75 8.31 7.75
C LEU A 68 17.92 8.56 6.78
N ALA A 69 17.65 8.76 5.48
CA ALA A 69 18.67 9.00 4.49
C ALA A 69 19.43 10.31 4.74
N VAL A 70 18.73 11.38 5.10
CA VAL A 70 19.34 12.68 5.45
C VAL A 70 20.18 12.58 6.72
N THR A 71 19.63 11.98 7.79
CA THR A 71 20.37 11.83 9.06
C THR A 71 21.59 10.93 8.92
N SER A 72 21.54 9.96 8.01
CA SER A 72 22.66 9.08 7.69
C SER A 72 23.64 9.65 6.65
N GLY A 73 23.42 10.88 6.15
CA GLY A 73 24.29 11.54 5.19
C GLY A 73 24.21 11.03 3.73
N TRP A 74 23.19 10.23 3.39
CA TRP A 74 23.01 9.66 2.05
C TRP A 74 22.19 10.53 1.09
N LEU A 75 21.45 11.50 1.63
CA LEU A 75 20.57 12.38 0.87
C LEU A 75 20.67 13.80 1.42
N ASN A 76 20.71 14.80 0.55
CA ASN A 76 20.73 16.20 0.95
C ASN A 76 19.38 16.85 0.67
N LEU A 77 18.55 16.97 1.70
CA LEU A 77 17.27 17.70 1.65
C LEU A 77 17.28 18.77 2.74
N SER A 78 16.62 19.90 2.48
CA SER A 78 16.42 20.93 3.49
C SER A 78 15.42 20.48 4.56
N ASP A 79 15.56 21.02 5.78
CA ASP A 79 14.62 20.78 6.88
C ASP A 79 13.18 21.20 6.50
N ALA A 80 13.03 22.23 5.66
CA ALA A 80 11.73 22.64 5.14
C ALA A 80 11.08 21.58 4.26
N MET A 81 11.87 20.90 3.40
CA MET A 81 11.36 19.79 2.57
C MET A 81 10.97 18.59 3.43
N LEU A 82 11.80 18.20 4.40
CA LEU A 82 11.48 17.13 5.34
C LEU A 82 10.23 17.44 6.17
N GLY A 83 10.13 18.67 6.70
CA GLY A 83 8.95 19.14 7.41
C GLY A 83 7.69 19.12 6.54
N GLY A 84 7.80 19.52 5.26
CA GLY A 84 6.73 19.42 4.28
C GLY A 84 6.28 17.97 4.03
N MET A 85 7.21 17.02 3.89
CA MET A 85 6.89 15.60 3.72
C MET A 85 6.15 15.02 4.93
N TRP A 86 6.60 15.34 6.14
CA TRP A 86 5.93 14.92 7.38
C TRP A 86 4.54 15.54 7.52
N LEU A 87 4.39 16.83 7.25
CA LEU A 87 3.09 17.51 7.28
C LEU A 87 2.12 16.91 6.26
N PHE A 88 2.57 16.70 5.03
CA PHE A 88 1.79 16.04 4.00
C PHE A 88 1.33 14.64 4.43
N SER A 89 2.24 13.85 5.00
CA SER A 89 1.95 12.48 5.45
C SER A 89 0.99 12.47 6.64
N ALA A 90 1.10 13.44 7.55
CA ALA A 90 0.16 13.60 8.67
C ALA A 90 -1.26 13.98 8.18
N ILE A 91 -1.37 14.89 7.21
CA ILE A 91 -2.65 15.25 6.60
C ILE A 91 -3.26 14.04 5.88
N TRP A 92 -2.46 13.31 5.11
CA TRP A 92 -2.91 12.12 4.41
C TRP A 92 -3.38 11.03 5.38
N LEU A 93 -2.61 10.78 6.46
CA LEU A 93 -3.00 9.84 7.50
C LEU A 93 -4.32 10.26 8.17
N ALA A 94 -4.52 11.55 8.44
CA ALA A 94 -5.78 12.06 8.97
C ALA A 94 -6.97 11.81 8.02
N ILE A 95 -6.77 11.98 6.70
CA ILE A 95 -7.79 11.69 5.68
C ILE A 95 -8.13 10.19 5.67
N LEU A 96 -7.11 9.32 5.72
CA LEU A 96 -7.31 7.87 5.78
C LEU A 96 -8.12 7.45 7.00
N TRP A 97 -7.71 7.90 8.19
CA TRP A 97 -8.38 7.54 9.44
C TRP A 97 -9.77 8.18 9.57
N ARG A 98 -9.98 9.37 9.01
CA ARG A 98 -11.34 9.93 8.85
C ARG A 98 -12.23 8.98 8.05
N GLY A 99 -11.71 8.39 6.97
CA GLY A 99 -12.42 7.37 6.21
C GLY A 99 -12.70 6.12 7.05
N PHE A 100 -11.67 5.54 7.68
CA PHE A 100 -11.79 4.28 8.43
C PHE A 100 -12.71 4.35 9.66
N LEU A 101 -12.78 5.49 10.32
CA LEU A 101 -13.58 5.68 11.54
C LEU A 101 -14.99 6.22 11.26
N SER A 102 -15.26 6.67 10.04
CA SER A 102 -16.58 7.19 9.70
C SER A 102 -17.59 6.07 9.48
N SER A 103 -18.82 6.27 9.97
CA SER A 103 -19.98 5.45 9.62
C SER A 103 -20.74 5.97 8.38
N ASP A 104 -20.34 7.14 7.84
CA ASP A 104 -20.95 7.74 6.66
C ASP A 104 -20.26 7.23 5.39
N SER A 105 -21.02 6.55 4.54
CA SER A 105 -20.55 5.99 3.27
C SER A 105 -19.97 7.06 2.32
N LYS A 106 -20.49 8.29 2.34
CA LYS A 106 -19.96 9.39 1.51
C LYS A 106 -18.58 9.81 1.97
N ILE A 107 -18.34 9.85 3.28
CA ILE A 107 -17.04 10.20 3.86
C ILE A 107 -16.02 9.10 3.56
N GLN A 108 -16.42 7.83 3.70
CA GLN A 108 -15.59 6.68 3.34
C GLN A 108 -15.18 6.73 1.86
N GLU A 109 -16.14 6.92 0.95
CA GLU A 109 -15.89 6.98 -0.49
C GLU A 109 -15.00 8.18 -0.87
N GLN A 110 -15.26 9.37 -0.34
CA GLN A 110 -14.43 10.55 -0.57
C GLN A 110 -12.99 10.32 -0.10
N SER A 111 -12.80 9.76 1.10
CA SER A 111 -11.48 9.51 1.66
C SER A 111 -10.72 8.45 0.85
N ALA A 112 -11.41 7.41 0.37
CA ALA A 112 -10.85 6.40 -0.52
C ALA A 112 -10.43 6.98 -1.88
N LYS A 113 -11.25 7.85 -2.49
CA LYS A 113 -10.93 8.54 -3.75
C LYS A 113 -9.70 9.45 -3.61
N ILE A 114 -9.64 10.22 -2.53
CA ILE A 114 -8.48 11.07 -2.23
C ILE A 114 -7.25 10.20 -2.04
N ASN A 115 -7.34 9.13 -1.24
CA ASN A 115 -6.23 8.20 -1.03
C ASN A 115 -5.73 7.60 -2.36
N TRP A 116 -6.62 7.15 -3.24
CA TRP A 116 -6.25 6.61 -4.54
C TRP A 116 -5.53 7.65 -5.41
N LEU A 117 -6.04 8.90 -5.44
CA LEU A 117 -5.39 9.99 -6.16
C LEU A 117 -4.00 10.31 -5.61
N LEU A 118 -3.83 10.34 -4.29
CA LEU A 118 -2.53 10.58 -3.65
C LEU A 118 -1.54 9.46 -3.96
N ASN A 119 -1.98 8.19 -3.94
CA ASN A 119 -1.16 7.06 -4.38
C ASN A 119 -0.73 7.19 -5.84
N LEU A 120 -1.63 7.63 -6.74
CA LEU A 120 -1.30 7.88 -8.15
C LEU A 120 -0.28 9.02 -8.31
N VAL A 121 -0.45 10.12 -7.59
CA VAL A 121 0.52 11.23 -7.61
C VAL A 121 1.88 10.75 -7.12
N LEU A 122 1.93 9.98 -6.03
CA LEU A 122 3.20 9.45 -5.52
C LEU A 122 3.81 8.38 -6.42
N ALA A 123 3.01 7.56 -7.09
CA ALA A 123 3.49 6.64 -8.12
C ALA A 123 4.31 7.39 -9.19
N LEU A 124 3.82 8.54 -9.65
CA LEU A 124 4.50 9.36 -10.64
C LEU A 124 5.71 10.10 -10.04
N VAL A 125 5.53 10.81 -8.93
CA VAL A 125 6.57 11.66 -8.33
C VAL A 125 7.75 10.84 -7.83
N VAL A 126 7.51 9.74 -7.11
CA VAL A 126 8.57 8.92 -6.53
C VAL A 126 9.32 8.14 -7.63
N SER A 127 8.61 7.63 -8.63
CA SER A 127 9.25 6.98 -9.78
C SER A 127 10.12 7.96 -10.57
N ALA A 128 9.61 9.18 -10.82
CA ALA A 128 10.37 10.23 -11.48
C ALA A 128 11.61 10.62 -10.67
N ALA A 129 11.48 10.76 -9.34
CA ALA A 129 12.60 11.06 -8.46
C ALA A 129 13.67 9.96 -8.49
N GLY A 130 13.27 8.68 -8.45
CA GLY A 130 14.20 7.55 -8.53
C GLY A 130 14.95 7.51 -9.87
N VAL A 131 14.26 7.71 -11.00
CA VAL A 131 14.88 7.80 -12.32
C VAL A 131 15.82 9.01 -12.40
N TYR A 132 15.38 10.17 -11.92
CA TYR A 132 16.17 11.39 -11.93
C TYR A 132 17.48 11.23 -11.16
N SER A 133 17.42 10.68 -9.94
CA SER A 133 18.59 10.40 -9.12
C SER A 133 19.57 9.42 -9.78
N LEU A 134 19.07 8.36 -10.45
CA LEU A 134 19.93 7.46 -11.23
C LEU A 134 20.63 8.17 -12.40
N THR A 135 19.94 9.11 -13.06
CA THR A 135 20.52 9.83 -14.21
C THR A 135 21.54 10.89 -13.81
N LEU A 136 21.35 11.54 -12.64
CA LEU A 136 22.28 12.54 -12.14
C LEU A 136 23.50 11.93 -11.42
N GLY A 137 23.30 10.79 -10.75
CA GLY A 137 24.32 10.22 -9.85
C GLY A 137 24.55 11.09 -8.61
N ASP A 138 23.52 11.82 -8.15
CA ASP A 138 23.59 12.69 -6.97
C ASP A 138 23.51 11.91 -5.64
N VAL A 139 23.07 10.65 -5.71
CA VAL A 139 23.00 9.70 -4.61
C VAL A 139 23.53 8.33 -5.07
N PRO A 140 23.93 7.44 -4.15
CA PRO A 140 24.35 6.08 -4.53
C PRO A 140 23.24 5.30 -5.25
N ASP A 141 23.63 4.47 -6.22
CA ASP A 141 22.71 3.65 -7.02
C ASP A 141 21.75 2.81 -6.18
N TRP A 142 22.22 2.23 -5.07
CA TRP A 142 21.36 1.42 -4.19
C TRP A 142 20.21 2.24 -3.58
N LEU A 143 20.44 3.53 -3.29
CA LEU A 143 19.42 4.42 -2.74
C LEU A 143 18.44 4.86 -3.83
N ALA A 144 18.95 5.21 -5.01
CA ALA A 144 18.10 5.58 -6.14
C ALA A 144 17.23 4.40 -6.61
N LEU A 145 17.79 3.19 -6.70
CA LEU A 145 17.05 1.96 -6.97
C LEU A 145 16.01 1.66 -5.87
N LYS A 146 16.33 1.95 -4.61
CA LYS A 146 15.39 1.79 -3.50
C LYS A 146 14.21 2.76 -3.63
N ILE A 147 14.46 4.02 -3.99
CA ILE A 147 13.41 5.00 -4.28
C ILE A 147 12.55 4.52 -5.46
N LEU A 148 13.19 4.01 -6.52
CA LEU A 148 12.47 3.48 -7.68
C LEU A 148 11.61 2.26 -7.34
N ALA A 149 12.10 1.36 -6.49
CA ALA A 149 11.32 0.23 -5.98
C ALA A 149 10.10 0.70 -5.18
N VAL A 150 10.22 1.75 -4.37
CA VAL A 150 9.07 2.38 -3.69
C VAL A 150 8.08 2.98 -4.70
N GLY A 151 8.57 3.65 -5.75
CA GLY A 151 7.72 4.12 -6.85
C GLY A 151 6.95 2.98 -7.53
N ALA A 152 7.62 1.85 -7.78
CA ALA A 152 6.99 0.65 -8.34
C ALA A 152 5.91 0.05 -7.42
N ILE A 153 6.10 0.13 -6.08
CA ILE A 153 5.06 -0.27 -5.12
C ILE A 153 3.82 0.61 -5.26
N PHE A 154 3.97 1.93 -5.38
CA PHE A 154 2.82 2.82 -5.60
C PHE A 154 2.11 2.53 -6.93
N CYS A 155 2.87 2.31 -8.01
CA CYS A 155 2.30 1.91 -9.30
C CYS A 155 1.50 0.60 -9.19
N ALA A 156 2.06 -0.41 -8.54
CA ALA A 156 1.42 -1.70 -8.33
C ALA A 156 0.18 -1.57 -7.42
N GLY A 157 0.22 -0.71 -6.39
CA GLY A 157 -0.92 -0.42 -5.51
C GLY A 157 -2.08 0.26 -6.25
N VAL A 158 -1.80 1.24 -7.10
CA VAL A 158 -2.83 1.87 -7.94
C VAL A 158 -3.46 0.86 -8.90
N LEU A 159 -2.64 0.02 -9.53
CA LEU A 159 -3.11 -1.06 -10.39
C LEU A 159 -3.97 -2.08 -9.62
N LEU A 160 -3.54 -2.45 -8.42
CA LEU A 160 -4.27 -3.36 -7.54
C LEU A 160 -5.67 -2.83 -7.24
N ASP A 161 -5.80 -1.56 -6.83
CA ASP A 161 -7.09 -0.94 -6.53
C ASP A 161 -8.02 -0.95 -7.77
N LEU A 162 -7.48 -0.75 -8.98
CA LEU A 162 -8.26 -0.84 -10.23
C LEU A 162 -8.72 -2.27 -10.53
N LEU A 163 -7.84 -3.26 -10.33
CA LEU A 163 -8.13 -4.67 -10.55
C LEU A 163 -9.10 -5.24 -9.50
N PHE A 164 -9.12 -4.67 -8.30
CA PHE A 164 -9.97 -5.15 -7.21
C PHE A 164 -11.43 -4.70 -7.33
N LYS A 165 -11.69 -3.55 -7.99
CA LYS A 165 -13.04 -3.00 -8.12
C LYS A 165 -14.06 -3.98 -8.74
N PRO A 166 -13.78 -4.66 -9.87
CA PRO A 166 -14.69 -5.69 -10.40
C PRO A 166 -14.96 -6.85 -9.44
N ALA A 167 -13.97 -7.24 -8.63
CA ALA A 167 -14.15 -8.31 -7.64
C ALA A 167 -15.13 -7.90 -6.52
N VAL A 168 -15.11 -6.63 -6.11
CA VAL A 168 -16.08 -6.09 -5.15
C VAL A 168 -17.50 -6.16 -5.71
N ASP A 169 -17.71 -5.68 -6.95
CA ASP A 169 -19.02 -5.68 -7.60
C ASP A 169 -19.58 -7.11 -7.75
N LEU A 170 -18.73 -8.05 -8.16
CA LEU A 170 -19.09 -9.48 -8.28
C LEU A 170 -19.41 -10.11 -6.92
N PHE A 171 -18.67 -9.76 -5.87
CA PHE A 171 -18.95 -10.26 -4.53
C PHE A 171 -20.29 -9.76 -3.99
N MET A 172 -20.62 -8.49 -4.25
CA MET A 172 -21.92 -7.92 -3.88
C MET A 172 -23.08 -8.61 -4.62
N ALA A 173 -22.90 -8.91 -5.91
CA ALA A 173 -23.88 -9.69 -6.67
C ALA A 173 -24.02 -11.12 -6.14
N LEU A 174 -22.90 -11.78 -5.85
CA LEU A 174 -22.88 -13.13 -5.25
C LEU A 174 -23.53 -13.15 -3.87
N ALA A 175 -23.41 -12.07 -3.08
CA ALA A 175 -24.08 -11.94 -1.80
C ALA A 175 -25.61 -11.93 -1.90
N ALA A 176 -26.16 -11.41 -3.00
CA ALA A 176 -27.60 -11.42 -3.28
C ALA A 176 -28.09 -12.78 -3.79
N THR A 177 -27.25 -13.53 -4.50
CA THR A 177 -27.56 -14.86 -5.06
C THR A 177 -26.44 -15.88 -4.78
N PRO A 178 -26.32 -16.40 -3.54
CA PRO A 178 -25.17 -17.21 -3.12
C PRO A 178 -24.99 -18.55 -3.84
N GLU A 179 -26.07 -19.10 -4.38
CA GLU A 179 -26.07 -20.40 -5.08
C GLU A 179 -25.60 -20.31 -6.55
N ASP A 180 -25.38 -19.08 -7.07
CA ASP A 180 -24.95 -18.87 -8.45
C ASP A 180 -23.47 -19.26 -8.65
N MET A 181 -23.26 -20.46 -9.22
CA MET A 181 -21.93 -20.98 -9.53
C MET A 181 -21.18 -20.14 -10.59
N ALA A 182 -21.89 -19.49 -11.51
CA ALA A 182 -21.27 -18.66 -12.55
C ALA A 182 -20.71 -17.38 -11.92
N LEU A 183 -21.47 -16.71 -11.05
CA LEU A 183 -20.99 -15.55 -10.29
C LEU A 183 -19.82 -15.91 -9.38
N ASN A 184 -19.88 -17.05 -8.70
CA ASN A 184 -18.78 -17.47 -7.84
C ASN A 184 -17.48 -17.76 -8.64
N THR A 185 -17.61 -18.37 -9.82
CA THR A 185 -16.47 -18.57 -10.74
C THR A 185 -15.94 -17.24 -11.26
N ALA A 186 -16.81 -16.30 -11.61
CA ALA A 186 -16.41 -14.97 -12.07
C ALA A 186 -15.67 -14.20 -10.97
N TYR A 187 -16.14 -14.26 -9.72
CA TYR A 187 -15.48 -13.64 -8.57
C TYR A 187 -14.04 -14.17 -8.38
N SER A 188 -13.86 -15.49 -8.38
CA SER A 188 -12.51 -16.09 -8.24
C SER A 188 -11.58 -15.72 -9.41
N ARG A 189 -12.12 -15.64 -10.64
CA ARG A 189 -11.34 -15.16 -11.79
C ARG A 189 -10.92 -13.70 -11.66
N ALA A 190 -11.81 -12.84 -11.14
CA ALA A 190 -11.53 -11.41 -10.95
C ALA A 190 -10.41 -11.15 -9.94
N LEU A 191 -10.24 -12.02 -8.95
CA LEU A 191 -9.19 -11.89 -7.92
C LEU A 191 -7.81 -12.39 -8.36
N SER A 192 -7.73 -13.25 -9.38
CA SER A 192 -6.46 -13.76 -9.90
C SER A 192 -5.43 -12.67 -10.26
N PRO A 193 -5.77 -11.62 -11.05
CA PRO A 193 -4.83 -10.53 -11.34
C PRO A 193 -4.52 -9.66 -10.10
N VAL A 194 -5.43 -9.55 -9.14
CA VAL A 194 -5.20 -8.83 -7.88
C VAL A 194 -4.06 -9.48 -7.09
N TYR A 195 -4.04 -10.82 -7.03
CA TYR A 195 -2.98 -11.55 -6.35
C TYR A 195 -1.61 -11.36 -6.98
N ILE A 196 -1.53 -11.26 -8.31
CA ILE A 196 -0.28 -10.96 -9.00
C ILE A 196 0.23 -9.57 -8.60
N ALA A 197 -0.66 -8.57 -8.53
CA ALA A 197 -0.29 -7.23 -8.09
C ALA A 197 0.19 -7.21 -6.62
N VAL A 198 -0.47 -7.94 -5.72
CA VAL A 198 -0.03 -8.10 -4.31
C VAL A 198 1.37 -8.71 -4.24
N LEU A 199 1.62 -9.80 -4.97
CA LEU A 199 2.94 -10.46 -4.98
C LEU A 199 4.03 -9.54 -5.57
N ALA A 200 3.69 -8.71 -6.56
CA ALA A 200 4.59 -7.69 -7.08
C ALA A 200 4.95 -6.63 -6.02
N ILE A 201 3.96 -6.16 -5.25
CA ILE A 201 4.18 -5.24 -4.12
C ILE A 201 5.15 -5.86 -3.11
N TYR A 202 4.95 -7.14 -2.75
CA TYR A 202 5.85 -7.84 -1.83
C TYR A 202 7.27 -7.98 -2.39
N ALA A 203 7.40 -8.34 -3.66
CA ALA A 203 8.71 -8.42 -4.31
C ALA A 203 9.45 -7.07 -4.25
N PHE A 204 8.78 -5.96 -4.62
CA PHE A 204 9.39 -4.63 -4.58
C PHE A 204 9.71 -4.17 -3.14
N ALA A 205 8.86 -4.47 -2.17
CA ALA A 205 9.12 -4.16 -0.76
C ALA A 205 10.37 -4.91 -0.24
N LEU A 206 10.50 -6.20 -0.57
CA LEU A 206 11.66 -7.01 -0.23
C LEU A 206 12.93 -6.52 -0.94
N ILE A 207 12.84 -6.14 -2.22
CA ILE A 207 13.96 -5.53 -2.96
C ILE A 207 14.39 -4.22 -2.31
N ALA A 208 13.45 -3.32 -1.97
CA ALA A 208 13.75 -2.05 -1.30
C ALA A 208 14.38 -2.25 0.09
N ALA A 209 13.96 -3.29 0.82
CA ALA A 209 14.58 -3.68 2.07
C ALA A 209 16.01 -4.21 1.85
N ALA A 210 16.19 -5.15 0.92
CA ALA A 210 17.48 -5.74 0.58
C ALA A 210 18.51 -4.69 0.14
N LEU A 211 18.12 -3.75 -0.72
CA LEU A 211 18.96 -2.62 -1.14
C LEU A 211 19.42 -1.74 0.03
N GLY A 212 18.65 -1.67 1.12
CA GLY A 212 19.06 -0.92 2.31
C GLY A 212 20.03 -1.69 3.22
N VAL A 213 19.96 -3.02 3.22
CA VAL A 213 20.72 -3.91 4.12
C VAL A 213 22.05 -4.33 3.49
N PHE A 214 22.06 -4.66 2.20
CA PHE A 214 23.22 -5.21 1.48
C PHE A 214 23.94 -4.17 0.59
N LYS A 215 23.72 -2.89 0.87
CA LYS A 215 24.32 -1.75 0.15
C LYS A 215 25.85 -1.72 0.20
#